data_AF-A0A0C3GC33-F1
#
_entry.id   AF-A0A0C3GC33-F1
#
_cell.length_a   1.000
_cell.length_b   1.000
_cell.length_c   1.000
_cell.angle_alpha   90.00
_cell.angle_beta   90.00
_cell.angle_gamma   90.00
#
_symmetry.space_group_name_H-M   'P 1'
#
loop_
_entity.id
_entity.type
_entity.pdbx_description
1 polymer ?
#
loop_
_entity_poly.entity_id
_entity_poly.type
_entity_poly.pdbx_seq_one_letter_code
_entity_poly.pdbx_strand_id
1 'polypeptide(L)'
;MMPQTTRRVSDLKSLYQERQENAVPWSCSPFAHSSEVVVPQPGEEPEEELLPGELRVKAPEEVPWIDLLLEIAMTTAFASLTDGTPILQYQNALSYVCYFMFVWWIWVAQVAYNMRFRQADVLHRVWVFAQLIIFSALAAFTRDFDITSGIARDDTALVDAISTQAGLEDQNGLVASNFRNNRLPLLNARGLSITMALSRLLLLLQYVVVFYHARHLRRSSLMAHMAPLLFSSLCYFAAFFILGTGDSSSGPSEAVEITKLVLWYLPIIVEIISHFVALSLPGFVRYSTDSIYKRSGTVFLIILGAGLDKITSGFQTIIGNAGLGRNGIQIFVSAAIIFIGFFSLYFGTPGSTRELGHTRALAWFFSQFFFLAALIVALQGIATSLGFSNLNAALLRADSAAQVVYEWMSDNPNTTLSASNFNSTAYLLNNLGISINDFVDDLNGYTAIAKGNVSIIAAGQLFEEMTVFSIILEIFDAQPDQSSLLSAKMEVFLNANITDTTELNMANFQDLYSGIIKDRGSSALWFYPAAGATILALVLMSLIKGLPRDKWEWGVIANRFLVGTGVCLLSILDIGSSKPVFDAEGNPTDSNIWIVAVGTWHLLLIIMASVMATLLIVENVSFI
;
A
#
# COMPACT_ATOMS: atom_id res chain seq x y z
N MET A 1 47.74 -31.67 34.27
CA MET A 1 46.38 -31.56 34.81
C MET A 1 46.26 -30.21 35.52
N MET A 2 45.69 -29.19 34.87
CA MET A 2 45.27 -27.99 35.59
C MET A 2 44.08 -28.33 36.50
N PRO A 3 44.00 -27.82 37.73
CA PRO A 3 42.89 -28.12 38.64
C PRO A 3 41.56 -27.68 38.00
N GLN A 4 40.57 -28.55 37.90
CA GLN A 4 39.24 -28.20 37.37
C GLN A 4 38.56 -27.06 38.15
N THR A 5 39.01 -26.78 39.37
CA THR A 5 38.55 -25.69 40.24
C THR A 5 38.95 -24.30 39.75
N THR A 6 40.09 -24.12 39.05
CA THR A 6 40.51 -22.79 38.56
C THR A 6 39.72 -22.32 37.34
N ARG A 7 39.28 -23.23 36.47
CA ARG A 7 38.49 -22.89 35.27
C ARG A 7 37.07 -22.43 35.62
N ARG A 8 36.43 -23.09 36.59
CA ARG A 8 35.08 -22.68 37.04
C ARG A 8 35.08 -21.29 37.69
N VAL A 9 36.14 -20.93 38.40
CA VAL A 9 36.27 -19.61 39.04
C VAL A 9 36.57 -18.52 38.00
N SER A 10 37.40 -18.81 36.98
CA SER A 10 37.61 -17.87 35.88
C SER A 10 36.32 -17.62 35.10
N ASP A 11 35.55 -18.68 34.82
CA ASP A 11 34.29 -18.58 34.07
C ASP A 11 33.21 -17.82 34.87
N LEU A 12 33.14 -18.02 36.19
CA LEU A 12 32.22 -17.24 37.04
C LEU A 12 32.62 -15.76 37.13
N LYS A 13 33.93 -15.48 37.16
CA LYS A 13 34.43 -14.11 37.18
C LYS A 13 34.19 -13.41 35.85
N SER A 14 34.40 -14.09 34.72
CA SER A 14 34.07 -13.56 33.39
C SER A 14 32.57 -13.33 33.24
N LEU A 15 31.72 -14.26 33.70
CA LEU A 15 30.26 -14.09 33.70
C LEU A 15 29.79 -12.94 34.60
N TYR A 16 30.41 -12.76 35.77
CA TYR A 16 30.08 -11.64 36.65
C TYR A 16 30.48 -10.31 36.03
N GLN A 17 31.66 -10.26 35.42
CA GLN A 17 32.17 -9.08 34.73
C GLN A 17 31.31 -8.76 33.50
N GLU A 18 30.96 -9.76 32.70
CA GLU A 18 30.01 -9.65 31.61
C GLU A 18 28.62 -9.19 32.10
N ARG A 19 28.13 -9.65 33.26
CA ARG A 19 26.86 -9.16 33.84
C ARG A 19 26.93 -7.72 34.34
N GLN A 20 28.07 -7.28 34.88
CA GLN A 20 28.26 -5.89 35.28
C GLN A 20 28.41 -4.98 34.06
N GLU A 21 29.13 -5.42 33.03
CA GLU A 21 29.26 -4.71 31.76
C GLU A 21 27.91 -4.67 31.00
N ASN A 22 27.10 -5.72 31.11
CA ASN A 22 25.76 -5.80 30.53
C ASN A 22 24.64 -5.27 31.45
N ALA A 23 24.97 -4.72 32.63
CA ALA A 23 23.97 -4.19 33.55
C ALA A 23 23.37 -2.90 32.97
N VAL A 24 22.14 -2.99 32.45
CA VAL A 24 21.45 -1.87 31.84
C VAL A 24 20.82 -0.99 32.93
N PRO A 25 21.15 0.31 33.01
CA PRO A 25 20.54 1.21 33.98
C PRO A 25 19.04 1.38 33.72
N TRP A 26 18.29 1.70 34.77
CA TRP A 26 16.84 1.90 34.67
C TRP A 26 16.49 3.11 33.79
N SER A 27 17.14 4.26 34.03
CA SER A 27 17.02 5.46 33.20
C SER A 27 18.34 6.22 33.16
N CYS A 28 18.72 6.71 31.98
CA CYS A 28 19.88 7.56 31.76
C CYS A 28 19.47 8.97 31.32
N SER A 29 20.23 9.98 31.76
CA SER A 29 20.10 11.33 31.22
C SER A 29 20.65 11.38 29.80
N PRO A 30 19.91 11.94 28.82
CA PRO A 30 20.40 12.08 27.46
C PRO A 30 21.47 13.19 27.32
N PHE A 31 21.57 14.11 28.28
CA PHE A 31 22.48 15.26 28.20
C PHE A 31 23.85 14.94 28.80
N ALA A 32 24.92 15.31 28.08
CA ALA A 32 26.29 15.23 28.58
C ALA A 32 26.54 16.32 29.63
N HIS A 33 27.24 15.98 30.73
CA HIS A 33 27.70 16.98 31.69
C HIS A 33 28.99 17.62 31.18
N SER A 34 29.11 18.94 31.33
CA SER A 34 30.24 19.77 30.86
C SER A 34 31.64 19.39 31.38
N SER A 35 31.74 18.39 32.26
CA SER A 35 32.99 17.95 32.90
C SER A 35 33.60 16.69 32.28
N GLU A 36 32.91 16.01 31.37
CA GLU A 36 33.46 14.86 30.63
C GLU A 36 34.15 15.37 29.37
N VAL A 37 35.41 15.80 29.52
CA VAL A 37 36.33 15.91 28.39
C VAL A 37 36.65 14.48 27.96
N VAL A 38 35.95 13.99 26.94
CA VAL A 38 36.35 12.77 26.24
C VAL A 38 37.63 13.14 25.49
N VAL A 39 38.78 12.70 25.99
CA VAL A 39 40.04 12.81 25.25
C VAL A 39 39.87 11.93 24.00
N PRO A 40 39.96 12.49 22.78
CA PRO A 40 39.77 11.72 21.56
C PRO A 40 40.75 10.55 21.53
N GLN A 41 40.27 9.34 21.26
CA GLN A 41 41.16 8.23 21.00
C GLN A 41 41.93 8.50 19.69
N PRO A 42 43.19 8.05 19.55
CA PRO A 42 43.97 8.33 18.35
C PRO A 42 43.31 7.68 17.13
N GLY A 43 42.66 8.48 16.29
CA GLY A 43 41.92 8.03 15.09
C GLY A 43 40.47 8.53 14.98
N GLU A 44 39.91 9.15 16.03
CA GLU A 44 38.57 9.75 15.98
C GLU A 44 38.58 11.12 15.27
N GLU A 45 37.56 11.37 14.44
CA GLU A 45 37.37 12.64 13.73
C GLU A 45 37.24 13.81 14.73
N PRO A 46 37.73 15.02 14.38
CA PRO A 46 37.66 16.18 15.28
C PRO A 46 36.22 16.47 15.71
N GLU A 47 36.02 16.68 17.02
CA GLU A 47 34.70 16.98 17.61
C GLU A 47 34.03 18.17 16.89
N GLU A 48 32.79 17.97 16.41
CA GLU A 48 32.00 19.00 15.73
C GLU A 48 31.73 20.19 16.69
N GLU A 49 32.06 21.41 16.28
CA GLU A 49 31.82 22.62 17.10
C GLU A 49 30.30 22.85 17.29
N LEU A 50 29.86 22.92 18.55
CA LEU A 50 28.45 23.17 18.90
C LEU A 50 28.02 24.58 18.50
N LEU A 51 26.82 24.70 17.94
CA LEU A 51 26.22 26.01 17.63
C LEU A 51 25.78 26.76 18.91
N PRO A 52 25.76 28.10 18.89
CA PRO A 52 25.33 28.89 20.03
C PRO A 52 23.86 28.57 20.40
N GLY A 53 23.66 27.97 21.59
CA GLY A 53 22.35 27.59 22.11
C GLY A 53 21.95 26.13 21.87
N GLU A 54 22.83 25.31 21.27
CA GLU A 54 22.67 23.87 21.10
C GLU A 54 22.96 23.10 22.41
N LEU A 55 22.19 22.04 22.68
CA LEU A 55 22.42 21.13 23.81
C LEU A 55 23.20 19.89 23.35
N ARG A 56 24.27 19.56 24.08
CA ARG A 56 25.07 18.33 23.84
C ARG A 56 24.33 17.10 24.36
N VAL A 57 24.11 16.12 23.48
CA VAL A 57 23.44 14.85 23.80
C VAL A 57 24.39 13.68 23.54
N LYS A 58 24.42 12.71 24.45
CA LYS A 58 25.06 11.41 24.24
C LYS A 58 24.13 10.49 23.46
N ALA A 59 23.87 10.77 22.18
CA ALA A 59 23.10 9.83 21.35
C ALA A 59 24.02 8.67 20.93
N PRO A 60 23.62 7.40 21.09
CA PRO A 60 24.39 6.28 20.53
C PRO A 60 24.42 6.39 19.00
N GLU A 61 25.61 6.39 18.40
CA GLU A 61 25.79 6.55 16.94
C GLU A 61 25.22 5.39 16.12
N GLU A 62 25.15 4.19 16.70
CA GLU A 62 24.65 3.01 16.01
C GLU A 62 23.11 2.90 16.06
N VAL A 63 22.57 2.23 15.03
CA VAL A 63 21.18 1.79 14.95
C VAL A 63 21.07 0.43 15.65
N PRO A 64 20.69 0.35 16.94
CA PRO A 64 20.38 -0.90 17.61
C PRO A 64 19.20 -1.59 16.95
N TRP A 65 19.24 -2.92 16.98
CA TRP A 65 18.19 -3.85 16.53
C TRP A 65 16.77 -3.47 16.96
N ILE A 66 16.61 -2.79 18.10
CA ILE A 66 15.31 -2.39 18.63
C ILE A 66 14.62 -1.31 17.77
N ASP A 67 15.38 -0.43 17.13
CA ASP A 67 14.79 0.57 16.25
C ASP A 67 14.51 -0.01 14.85
N LEU A 68 15.27 -1.04 14.43
CA LEU A 68 14.91 -1.83 13.24
C LEU A 68 13.56 -2.53 13.45
N LEU A 69 13.30 -3.03 14.67
CA LEU A 69 12.02 -3.63 15.03
C LEU A 69 10.85 -2.63 14.90
N LEU A 70 11.09 -1.35 15.20
CA LEU A 70 10.10 -0.28 15.00
C LEU A 70 9.78 -0.08 13.51
N GLU A 71 10.79 -0.09 12.65
CA GLU A 71 10.65 0.06 11.19
C GLU A 71 9.93 -1.14 10.57
N ILE A 72 10.23 -2.36 11.05
CA ILE A 72 9.51 -3.58 10.67
C ILE A 72 8.05 -3.48 11.11
N ALA A 73 7.77 -3.11 12.36
CA ALA A 73 6.39 -3.02 12.86
C ALA A 73 5.55 -1.97 12.11
N MET A 74 6.16 -0.83 11.76
CA MET A 74 5.56 0.17 10.88
C MET A 74 5.19 -0.45 9.53
N THR A 75 6.12 -1.19 8.92
CA THR A 75 5.88 -1.84 7.63
C THR A 75 4.83 -2.95 7.73
N THR A 76 4.78 -3.72 8.83
CA THR A 76 3.74 -4.72 9.06
C THR A 76 2.36 -4.08 9.19
N ALA A 77 2.23 -3.00 9.98
CA ALA A 77 0.95 -2.29 10.13
C ALA A 77 0.44 -1.71 8.80
N PHE A 78 1.38 -1.35 7.94
CA PHE A 78 1.11 -0.90 6.59
C PHE A 78 0.80 -2.06 5.62
N ALA A 79 1.48 -3.21 5.71
CA ALA A 79 1.20 -4.40 4.92
C ALA A 79 -0.23 -4.91 5.19
N SER A 80 -0.68 -4.87 6.45
CA SER A 80 -2.07 -5.21 6.81
C SER A 80 -3.11 -4.30 6.14
N LEU A 81 -2.79 -3.03 5.88
CA LEU A 81 -3.67 -2.17 5.07
C LEU A 81 -3.66 -2.62 3.60
N THR A 82 -2.47 -2.88 3.05
CA THR A 82 -2.33 -3.32 1.65
C THR A 82 -3.10 -4.59 1.37
N ASP A 83 -3.21 -5.47 2.37
CA ASP A 83 -3.98 -6.72 2.28
C ASP A 83 -5.47 -6.54 2.53
N GLY A 84 -5.84 -5.52 3.30
CA GLY A 84 -7.22 -5.27 3.73
C GLY A 84 -8.01 -4.29 2.86
N THR A 85 -7.37 -3.52 1.98
CA THR A 85 -8.01 -2.56 1.08
C THR A 85 -7.34 -2.58 -0.28
N PRO A 86 -7.82 -3.39 -1.25
CA PRO A 86 -7.25 -3.38 -2.59
C PRO A 86 -7.47 -2.00 -3.24
N ILE A 87 -6.39 -1.44 -3.80
CA ILE A 87 -6.39 -0.12 -4.45
C ILE A 87 -7.04 -0.23 -5.83
N LEU A 88 -8.33 -0.55 -5.88
CA LEU A 88 -9.10 -0.68 -7.12
C LEU A 88 -9.52 0.70 -7.61
N GLN A 89 -10.11 1.50 -6.73
CA GLN A 89 -10.72 2.77 -7.07
C GLN A 89 -9.90 3.97 -6.56
N TYR A 90 -10.14 5.16 -7.13
CA TYR A 90 -9.53 6.42 -6.69
C TYR A 90 -9.73 6.67 -5.19
N GLN A 91 -10.95 6.40 -4.69
CA GLN A 91 -11.29 6.58 -3.28
C GLN A 91 -10.43 5.66 -2.40
N ASN A 92 -10.22 4.41 -2.81
CA ASN A 92 -9.36 3.46 -2.11
C ASN A 92 -7.90 3.93 -2.11
N ALA A 93 -7.40 4.45 -3.24
CA ALA A 93 -6.05 5.03 -3.32
C ALA A 93 -5.87 6.23 -2.38
N LEU A 94 -6.88 7.11 -2.30
CA LEU A 94 -6.87 8.26 -1.40
C LEU A 94 -6.89 7.80 0.07
N SER A 95 -7.82 6.92 0.43
CA SER A 95 -7.92 6.31 1.76
C SER A 95 -6.60 5.66 2.17
N TYR A 96 -5.96 4.99 1.22
CA TYR A 96 -4.67 4.35 1.41
C TYR A 96 -3.54 5.33 1.74
N VAL A 97 -3.38 6.41 0.94
CA VAL A 97 -2.37 7.46 1.20
C VAL A 97 -2.66 8.19 2.52
N CYS A 98 -3.93 8.46 2.79
CA CYS A 98 -4.42 9.06 4.04
C CYS A 98 -4.06 8.23 5.27
N TYR A 99 -4.23 6.91 5.19
CA TYR A 99 -3.83 6.01 6.27
C TYR A 99 -2.31 5.90 6.41
N PHE A 100 -1.59 5.77 5.28
CA PHE A 100 -0.13 5.75 5.28
C PHE A 100 0.45 7.00 5.97
N MET A 101 -0.19 8.16 5.82
CA MET A 101 0.18 9.38 6.55
C MET A 101 0.13 9.21 8.07
N PHE A 102 -0.86 8.50 8.62
CA PHE A 102 -0.93 8.23 10.06
C PHE A 102 0.20 7.31 10.53
N VAL A 103 0.39 6.18 9.82
CA VAL A 103 1.46 5.21 10.11
C VAL A 103 2.82 5.91 10.06
N TRP A 104 3.07 6.62 8.96
CA TRP A 104 4.30 7.35 8.71
C TRP A 104 4.50 8.44 9.77
N TRP A 105 3.44 9.18 10.15
CA TRP A 105 3.54 10.22 11.16
C TRP A 105 3.87 9.68 12.56
N ILE A 106 3.33 8.52 12.94
CA ILE A 106 3.72 7.83 14.17
C ILE A 106 5.20 7.48 14.12
N TRP A 107 5.64 6.83 13.04
CA TRP A 107 7.01 6.40 12.86
C TRP A 107 8.00 7.58 12.87
N VAL A 108 7.75 8.59 12.04
CA VAL A 108 8.67 9.72 11.83
C VAL A 108 8.84 10.53 13.12
N ALA A 109 7.77 10.72 13.89
CA ALA A 109 7.81 11.43 15.17
C ALA A 109 8.58 10.65 16.23
N GLN A 110 8.40 9.33 16.29
CA GLN A 110 9.16 8.47 17.20
C GLN A 110 10.64 8.41 16.81
N VAL A 111 10.95 8.30 15.52
CA VAL A 111 12.33 8.29 15.02
C VAL A 111 13.00 9.64 15.27
N ALA A 112 12.31 10.76 15.06
CA ALA A 112 12.80 12.10 15.37
C ALA A 112 13.10 12.29 16.87
N TYR A 113 12.34 11.62 17.76
CA TYR A 113 12.68 11.55 19.18
C TYR A 113 13.91 10.66 19.42
N ASN A 114 13.93 9.45 18.85
CA ASN A 114 15.00 8.49 19.07
C ASN A 114 16.37 9.03 18.61
N MET A 115 16.42 9.73 17.48
CA MET A 115 17.64 10.37 16.97
C MET A 115 18.24 11.40 17.93
N ARG A 116 17.42 12.00 18.81
CA ARG A 116 17.84 13.11 19.67
C ARG A 116 18.01 12.74 21.12
N PHE A 117 17.22 11.82 21.64
CA PHE A 117 17.12 11.60 23.09
C PHE A 117 17.25 10.15 23.53
N ARG A 118 17.34 9.20 22.59
CA ARG A 118 17.40 7.78 22.95
C ARG A 118 18.64 7.48 23.77
N GLN A 119 18.46 6.69 24.83
CA GLN A 119 19.53 6.14 25.64
C GLN A 119 19.43 4.61 25.68
N ALA A 120 20.56 3.94 25.97
CA ALA A 120 20.61 2.49 26.16
C ALA A 120 20.16 2.11 27.59
N ASP A 121 18.92 2.45 27.96
CA ASP A 121 18.33 2.15 29.28
C ASP A 121 17.10 1.24 29.17
N VAL A 122 16.64 0.70 30.31
CA VAL A 122 15.45 -0.18 30.35
C VAL A 122 14.18 0.59 29.99
N LEU A 123 14.08 1.85 30.43
CA LEU A 123 12.91 2.69 30.20
C LEU A 123 12.64 2.90 28.69
N HIS A 124 13.65 3.21 27.88
CA HIS A 124 13.49 3.33 26.42
C HIS A 124 13.07 2.01 25.77
N ARG A 125 13.54 0.87 26.27
CA ARG A 125 13.09 -0.45 25.76
C ARG A 125 11.60 -0.67 26.02
N VAL A 126 11.10 -0.29 27.19
CA VAL A 126 9.66 -0.34 27.51
C VAL A 126 8.87 0.58 26.60
N TRP A 127 9.37 1.79 26.34
CA TRP A 127 8.71 2.72 25.41
C TRP A 127 8.62 2.18 23.98
N VAL A 128 9.69 1.57 23.46
CA VAL A 128 9.65 0.94 22.13
C VAL A 128 8.65 -0.22 22.13
N PHE A 129 8.62 -1.06 23.16
CA PHE A 129 7.63 -2.14 23.25
C PHE A 129 6.18 -1.63 23.25
N ALA A 130 5.89 -0.57 24.03
CA ALA A 130 4.59 0.08 24.01
C ALA A 130 4.26 0.65 22.61
N GLN A 131 5.26 1.18 21.90
CA GLN A 131 5.09 1.67 20.54
C GLN A 131 4.80 0.54 19.53
N LEU A 132 5.32 -0.67 19.73
CA LEU A 132 4.96 -1.83 18.92
C LEU A 132 3.48 -2.21 19.10
N ILE A 133 2.97 -2.18 20.33
CA ILE A 133 1.54 -2.42 20.62
C ILE A 133 0.68 -1.41 19.86
N ILE A 134 1.12 -0.16 19.75
CA ILE A 134 0.41 0.88 19.00
C ILE A 134 0.37 0.55 17.51
N PHE A 135 1.48 0.11 16.90
CA PHE A 135 1.46 -0.31 15.49
C PHE A 135 0.58 -1.54 15.28
N SER A 136 0.60 -2.51 16.19
CA SER A 136 -0.30 -3.67 16.12
C SER A 136 -1.77 -3.27 16.25
N ALA A 137 -2.10 -2.33 17.14
CA ALA A 137 -3.45 -1.80 17.26
C ALA A 137 -3.88 -1.06 15.99
N LEU A 138 -2.98 -0.26 15.40
CA LEU A 138 -3.22 0.44 14.14
C LEU A 138 -3.53 -0.55 13.02
N ALA A 139 -2.74 -1.63 12.91
CA ALA A 139 -2.92 -2.73 11.96
C ALA A 139 -4.27 -3.45 12.10
N ALA A 140 -4.81 -3.51 13.32
CA ALA A 140 -6.09 -4.19 13.58
C ALA A 140 -7.31 -3.38 13.08
N PHE A 141 -7.17 -2.07 12.90
CA PHE A 141 -8.26 -1.17 12.49
C PHE A 141 -8.16 -0.73 11.01
N THR A 142 -7.36 -1.41 10.19
CA THR A 142 -7.11 -1.04 8.79
C THR A 142 -8.09 -1.60 7.78
N ARG A 143 -8.73 -2.72 8.13
CA ARG A 143 -9.60 -3.44 7.20
C ARG A 143 -10.78 -2.54 6.80
N ASP A 144 -11.04 -2.42 5.50
CA ASP A 144 -12.12 -1.60 4.96
C ASP A 144 -12.04 -0.11 5.41
N PHE A 145 -10.81 0.40 5.59
CA PHE A 145 -10.62 1.81 5.91
C PHE A 145 -10.97 2.68 4.70
N ASP A 146 -12.03 3.47 4.83
CA ASP A 146 -12.44 4.45 3.84
C ASP A 146 -12.54 5.85 4.45
N ILE A 147 -11.77 6.78 3.89
CA ILE A 147 -11.77 8.20 4.28
C ILE A 147 -12.99 8.94 3.76
N THR A 148 -13.63 8.43 2.69
CA THR A 148 -14.77 9.05 2.01
C THR A 148 -16.13 8.56 2.53
N SER A 149 -16.13 7.56 3.42
CA SER A 149 -17.33 7.04 4.07
C SER A 149 -18.13 8.16 4.74
N GLY A 150 -19.41 8.29 4.40
CA GLY A 150 -20.31 9.34 4.87
C GLY A 150 -20.20 10.69 4.15
N ILE A 151 -19.31 10.82 3.17
CA ILE A 151 -19.16 12.00 2.30
C ILE A 151 -19.51 11.65 0.84
N ALA A 152 -19.08 10.46 0.37
CA ALA A 152 -19.40 9.97 -0.96
C ALA A 152 -20.87 9.54 -1.07
N ARG A 153 -21.42 9.62 -2.29
CA ARG A 153 -22.80 9.21 -2.59
C ARG A 153 -22.92 7.69 -2.44
N ASP A 154 -23.85 7.28 -1.61
CA ASP A 154 -24.06 5.88 -1.26
C ASP A 154 -25.00 5.20 -2.26
N ASP A 155 -24.48 4.23 -3.02
CA ASP A 155 -25.25 3.43 -3.97
C ASP A 155 -25.91 2.20 -3.31
N THR A 156 -25.74 1.99 -2.00
CA THR A 156 -26.35 0.87 -1.26
C THR A 156 -27.85 0.76 -1.46
N ALA A 157 -28.58 1.88 -1.54
CA ALA A 157 -30.02 1.87 -1.79
C ALA A 157 -30.39 1.25 -3.16
N LEU A 158 -29.52 1.38 -4.16
CA LEU A 158 -29.72 0.77 -5.47
C LEU A 158 -29.37 -0.72 -5.44
N VAL A 159 -28.29 -1.09 -4.74
CA VAL A 159 -27.89 -2.49 -4.52
C VAL A 159 -29.00 -3.25 -3.80
N ASP A 160 -29.52 -2.70 -2.72
CA ASP A 160 -30.64 -3.24 -1.94
C ASP A 160 -31.91 -3.44 -2.78
N ALA A 161 -32.20 -2.48 -3.67
CA ALA A 161 -33.36 -2.57 -4.56
C ALA A 161 -33.21 -3.70 -5.58
N ILE A 162 -32.02 -3.88 -6.15
CA ILE A 162 -31.73 -4.92 -7.14
C ILE A 162 -31.74 -6.31 -6.48
N SER A 163 -31.09 -6.47 -5.32
CA SER A 163 -31.06 -7.75 -4.61
C SER A 163 -32.45 -8.19 -4.14
N THR A 164 -33.26 -7.23 -3.65
CA THR A 164 -34.66 -7.49 -3.27
C THR A 164 -35.53 -7.83 -4.48
N GLN A 165 -35.35 -7.14 -5.61
CA GLN A 165 -36.09 -7.41 -6.84
C GLN A 165 -35.76 -8.79 -7.43
N ALA A 166 -34.51 -9.23 -7.31
CA ALA A 166 -34.06 -10.53 -7.78
C ALA A 166 -34.43 -11.70 -6.85
N GLY A 167 -34.96 -11.43 -5.65
CA GLY A 167 -35.40 -12.46 -4.70
C GLY A 167 -34.26 -13.26 -4.07
N LEU A 168 -33.04 -12.70 -4.06
CA LEU A 168 -31.81 -13.39 -3.68
C LEU A 168 -31.57 -13.42 -2.16
N GLU A 169 -32.09 -12.46 -1.40
CA GLU A 169 -31.88 -12.36 0.06
C GLU A 169 -33.17 -12.21 0.88
N ASP A 170 -33.17 -12.78 2.10
CA ASP A 170 -34.15 -12.45 3.14
C ASP A 170 -33.95 -10.99 3.59
N GLN A 171 -35.03 -10.20 3.63
CA GLN A 171 -35.01 -8.80 4.08
C GLN A 171 -34.31 -8.63 5.44
N ASN A 172 -34.40 -9.62 6.34
CA ASN A 172 -33.73 -9.55 7.64
C ASN A 172 -32.20 -9.69 7.52
N GLY A 173 -31.71 -10.48 6.58
CA GLY A 173 -30.29 -10.65 6.28
C GLY A 173 -29.68 -9.37 5.73
N LEU A 174 -30.37 -8.75 4.77
CA LEU A 174 -29.96 -7.48 4.16
C LEU A 174 -29.88 -6.35 5.20
N VAL A 175 -30.91 -6.21 6.06
CA VAL A 175 -30.90 -5.22 7.15
C VAL A 175 -29.74 -5.45 8.13
N ALA A 176 -29.43 -6.71 8.47
CA ALA A 176 -28.31 -7.03 9.34
C ALA A 176 -26.95 -6.74 8.68
N SER A 177 -26.80 -7.04 7.39
CA SER A 177 -25.61 -6.74 6.59
C SER A 177 -25.37 -5.24 6.50
N ASN A 178 -26.40 -4.46 6.13
CA ASN A 178 -26.34 -3.00 6.04
C ASN A 178 -26.04 -2.35 7.39
N PHE A 179 -26.63 -2.86 8.48
CA PHE A 179 -26.29 -2.41 9.82
C PHE A 179 -24.80 -2.64 10.15
N ARG A 180 -24.24 -3.80 9.78
CA ARG A 180 -22.82 -4.12 9.99
C ARG A 180 -21.92 -3.24 9.12
N ASN A 181 -22.23 -3.10 7.83
CA ASN A 181 -21.44 -2.34 6.86
C ASN A 181 -21.39 -0.85 7.21
N ASN A 182 -22.48 -0.27 7.72
CA ASN A 182 -22.49 1.11 8.19
C ASN A 182 -21.72 1.32 9.50
N ARG A 183 -21.59 0.27 10.32
CA ARG A 183 -20.96 0.36 11.64
C ARG A 183 -19.46 0.11 11.61
N LEU A 184 -18.98 -0.73 10.70
CA LEU A 184 -17.58 -1.14 10.64
C LEU A 184 -16.62 0.05 10.39
N PRO A 185 -16.86 0.95 9.41
CA PRO A 185 -16.01 2.11 9.17
C PRO A 185 -15.97 3.05 10.38
N LEU A 186 -17.10 3.25 11.05
CA LEU A 186 -17.19 4.08 12.26
C LEU A 186 -16.36 3.49 13.41
N LEU A 187 -16.46 2.17 13.64
CA LEU A 187 -15.68 1.49 14.66
C LEU A 187 -14.18 1.54 14.36
N ASN A 188 -13.79 1.35 13.10
CA ASN A 188 -12.39 1.45 12.66
C ASN A 188 -11.85 2.87 12.85
N ALA A 189 -12.61 3.90 12.44
CA ALA A 189 -12.23 5.30 12.66
C ALA A 189 -12.07 5.64 14.15
N ARG A 190 -12.93 5.10 15.02
CA ARG A 190 -12.80 5.24 16.48
C ARG A 190 -11.54 4.54 17.00
N GLY A 191 -11.29 3.31 16.56
CA GLY A 191 -10.09 2.55 16.90
C GLY A 191 -8.80 3.28 16.50
N LEU A 192 -8.77 3.86 15.31
CA LEU A 192 -7.65 4.67 14.82
C LEU A 192 -7.48 5.95 15.66
N SER A 193 -8.57 6.64 15.98
CA SER A 193 -8.52 7.86 16.80
C SER A 193 -7.91 7.60 18.18
N ILE A 194 -8.34 6.54 18.88
CA ILE A 194 -7.78 6.22 20.19
C ILE A 194 -6.33 5.73 20.10
N THR A 195 -5.99 4.96 19.07
CA THR A 195 -4.62 4.49 18.84
C THR A 195 -3.67 5.67 18.58
N MET A 196 -4.09 6.64 17.76
CA MET A 196 -3.34 7.88 17.54
C MET A 196 -3.20 8.70 18.82
N ALA A 197 -4.28 8.86 19.60
CA ALA A 197 -4.24 9.58 20.88
C ALA A 197 -3.23 8.96 21.86
N LEU A 198 -3.23 7.63 21.99
CA LEU A 198 -2.32 6.88 22.84
C LEU A 198 -0.86 6.99 22.37
N SER A 199 -0.61 7.00 21.05
CA SER A 199 0.73 7.25 20.50
C SER A 199 1.29 8.61 20.87
N ARG A 200 0.48 9.66 20.76
CA ARG A 200 0.93 11.01 21.13
C ARG A 200 1.10 11.16 22.63
N LEU A 201 0.27 10.49 23.43
CA LEU A 201 0.45 10.44 24.89
C LEU A 201 1.73 9.71 25.27
N LEU A 202 2.04 8.59 24.62
CA LEU A 202 3.27 7.83 24.84
C LEU A 202 4.50 8.70 24.53
N LEU A 203 4.51 9.37 23.37
CA LEU A 203 5.59 10.26 22.98
C LEU A 203 5.68 11.48 23.91
N LEU A 204 4.55 12.04 24.35
CA LEU A 204 4.51 13.10 25.34
C LEU A 204 5.16 12.67 26.66
N LEU A 205 4.88 11.46 27.16
CA LEU A 205 5.52 10.92 28.36
C LEU A 205 7.04 10.79 28.19
N GLN A 206 7.51 10.37 27.01
CA GLN A 206 8.94 10.33 26.71
C GLN A 206 9.56 11.74 26.78
N TYR A 207 8.93 12.75 26.17
CA TYR A 207 9.39 14.14 26.28
C TYR A 207 9.31 14.69 27.71
N VAL A 208 8.32 14.29 28.53
CA VAL A 208 8.25 14.66 29.95
C VAL A 208 9.45 14.12 30.73
N VAL A 209 9.88 12.88 30.47
CA VAL A 209 11.07 12.30 31.09
C VAL A 209 12.33 13.08 30.68
N VAL A 210 12.48 13.41 29.40
CA VAL A 210 13.59 14.26 28.93
C VAL A 210 13.54 15.64 29.58
N PHE A 211 12.35 16.23 29.70
CA PHE A 211 12.14 17.52 30.34
C PHE A 211 12.52 17.50 31.83
N TYR A 212 12.27 16.39 32.52
CA TYR A 212 12.70 16.17 33.90
C TYR A 212 14.23 16.10 34.02
N HIS A 213 14.90 15.38 33.12
CA HIS A 213 16.37 15.32 33.07
C HIS A 213 17.01 16.65 32.67
N ALA A 214 16.33 17.45 31.84
CA ALA A 214 16.76 18.79 31.43
C ALA A 214 16.55 19.87 32.51
N ARG A 215 16.37 19.52 33.79
CA ARG A 215 15.91 20.48 34.79
C ARG A 215 16.81 21.70 34.99
N HIS A 216 18.09 21.57 34.65
CA HIS A 216 19.10 22.62 34.81
C HIS A 216 19.47 23.32 33.50
N LEU A 217 18.80 22.98 32.39
CA LEU A 217 19.07 23.50 31.04
C LEU A 217 17.92 24.41 30.55
N ARG A 218 18.15 25.16 29.47
CA ARG A 218 17.10 25.96 28.81
C ARG A 218 16.11 25.02 28.11
N ARG A 219 14.82 25.09 28.47
CA ARG A 219 13.81 24.09 28.07
C ARG A 219 12.81 24.56 27.01
N SER A 220 13.01 25.74 26.42
CA SER A 220 12.04 26.34 25.48
C SER A 220 11.82 25.46 24.25
N SER A 221 12.87 24.85 23.71
CA SER A 221 12.77 23.93 22.57
C SER A 221 11.97 22.65 22.91
N LEU A 222 12.14 22.09 24.11
CA LEU A 222 11.36 20.91 24.56
C LEU A 222 9.88 21.25 24.75
N MET A 223 9.57 22.43 25.28
CA MET A 223 8.19 22.91 25.41
C MET A 223 7.49 23.07 24.05
N ALA A 224 8.23 23.45 23.02
CA ALA A 224 7.72 23.53 21.65
C ALA A 224 7.38 22.16 21.04
N HIS A 225 7.87 21.05 21.60
CA HIS A 225 7.41 19.70 21.24
C HIS A 225 6.25 19.21 22.11
N MET A 226 6.30 19.48 23.42
CA MET A 226 5.28 19.00 24.36
C MET A 226 3.90 19.62 24.12
N ALA A 227 3.81 20.93 23.87
CA ALA A 227 2.52 21.61 23.70
C ALA A 227 1.74 21.10 22.47
N PRO A 228 2.34 20.96 21.27
CA PRO A 228 1.71 20.31 20.13
C PRO A 228 1.29 18.86 20.37
N LEU A 229 2.10 18.07 21.08
CA LEU A 229 1.74 16.68 21.41
C LEU A 229 0.52 16.60 22.32
N LEU A 230 0.41 17.50 23.29
CA LEU A 230 -0.78 17.60 24.15
C LEU A 230 -2.01 18.02 23.33
N PHE A 231 -1.87 19.06 22.48
CA PHE A 231 -2.92 19.49 21.57
C PHE A 231 -3.39 18.35 20.66
N SER A 232 -2.45 17.59 20.11
CA SER A 232 -2.70 16.45 19.24
C SER A 232 -3.44 15.32 19.95
N SER A 233 -2.98 14.95 21.14
CA SER A 233 -3.68 13.96 21.97
C SER A 233 -5.11 14.36 22.26
N LEU A 234 -5.36 15.64 22.61
CA LEU A 234 -6.70 16.17 22.85
C LEU A 234 -7.57 16.12 21.59
N CYS A 235 -7.05 16.46 20.41
CA CYS A 235 -7.78 16.40 19.15
C CYS A 235 -8.21 14.97 18.81
N TYR A 236 -7.32 13.99 18.96
CA TYR A 236 -7.64 12.58 18.70
C TYR A 236 -8.61 11.99 19.73
N PHE A 237 -8.51 12.36 21.00
CA PHE A 237 -9.54 12.01 21.99
C PHE A 237 -10.88 12.64 21.66
N ALA A 238 -10.91 13.92 21.27
CA ALA A 238 -12.14 14.59 20.84
C ALA A 238 -12.77 13.88 19.65
N ALA A 239 -11.99 13.49 18.63
CA ALA A 239 -12.46 12.71 17.49
C ALA A 239 -13.07 11.37 17.94
N PHE A 240 -12.42 10.65 18.87
CA PHE A 240 -12.94 9.40 19.43
C PHE A 240 -14.31 9.58 20.11
N PHE A 241 -14.48 10.65 20.90
CA PHE A 241 -15.74 10.92 21.59
C PHE A 241 -16.85 11.37 20.64
N ILE A 242 -16.54 12.25 19.69
CA ILE A 242 -17.50 12.74 18.69
C ILE A 242 -18.05 11.57 17.86
N LEU A 243 -17.18 10.68 17.37
CA LEU A 243 -17.59 9.47 16.65
C LEU A 243 -18.38 8.49 17.54
N GLY A 244 -18.27 8.61 18.86
CA GLY A 244 -19.08 7.83 19.81
C GLY A 244 -20.49 8.37 20.05
N THR A 245 -20.77 9.62 19.65
CA THR A 245 -22.08 10.27 19.86
C THR A 245 -23.06 10.11 18.69
N GLY A 246 -22.61 9.60 17.54
CA GLY A 246 -23.46 9.38 16.37
C GLY A 246 -24.48 8.27 16.61
N ASP A 247 -25.74 8.52 16.23
CA ASP A 247 -26.80 7.51 16.32
C ASP A 247 -26.51 6.38 15.33
N SER A 248 -26.37 5.16 15.84
CA SER A 248 -25.88 4.02 15.06
C SER A 248 -26.84 3.56 13.95
N SER A 249 -28.07 4.10 13.92
CA SER A 249 -29.12 3.71 12.99
C SER A 249 -29.27 4.61 11.75
N SER A 250 -28.74 5.83 11.75
CA SER A 250 -28.95 6.80 10.65
C SER A 250 -27.72 7.02 9.75
N GLY A 251 -26.64 6.26 9.96
CA GLY A 251 -25.37 6.47 9.27
C GLY A 251 -24.62 7.72 9.77
N PRO A 252 -23.35 7.89 9.37
CA PRO A 252 -22.53 9.03 9.76
C PRO A 252 -23.05 10.32 9.12
N SER A 253 -23.34 11.34 9.93
CA SER A 253 -23.68 12.67 9.39
C SER A 253 -22.44 13.31 8.75
N GLU A 254 -22.59 13.91 7.57
CA GLU A 254 -21.51 14.57 6.83
C GLU A 254 -20.69 15.54 7.70
N ALA A 255 -21.36 16.31 8.58
CA ALA A 255 -20.70 17.25 9.48
C ALA A 255 -19.75 16.58 10.50
N VAL A 256 -20.11 15.39 11.01
CA VAL A 256 -19.26 14.62 11.94
C VAL A 256 -18.04 14.09 11.21
N GLU A 257 -18.21 13.61 9.98
CA GLU A 257 -17.10 13.11 9.16
C GLU A 257 -16.11 14.22 8.78
N ILE A 258 -16.60 15.39 8.37
CA ILE A 258 -15.73 16.56 8.11
C ILE A 258 -14.98 16.96 9.39
N THR A 259 -15.67 17.01 10.53
CA THR A 259 -15.05 17.37 11.81
C THR A 259 -13.96 16.36 12.21
N LYS A 260 -14.20 15.07 12.01
CA LYS A 260 -13.21 13.99 12.20
C LYS A 260 -11.95 14.26 11.37
N LEU A 261 -12.09 14.55 10.07
CA LEU A 261 -10.95 14.81 9.18
C LEU A 261 -10.12 16.00 9.65
N VAL A 262 -10.77 17.10 10.04
CA VAL A 262 -10.08 18.28 10.58
C VAL A 262 -9.31 17.92 11.86
N LEU A 263 -9.94 17.21 12.79
CA LEU A 263 -9.32 16.77 14.05
C LEU A 263 -8.17 15.77 13.84
N TRP A 264 -8.16 15.03 12.72
CA TRP A 264 -7.11 14.08 12.41
C TRP A 264 -5.86 14.70 11.79
N TYR A 265 -6.04 15.64 10.84
CA TYR A 265 -4.92 16.17 10.05
C TYR A 265 -4.36 17.49 10.59
N LEU A 266 -5.17 18.32 11.25
CA LEU A 266 -4.70 19.57 11.86
C LEU A 266 -3.56 19.32 12.86
N PRO A 267 -3.63 18.32 13.77
CA PRO A 267 -2.55 18.06 14.71
C PRO A 267 -1.22 17.69 14.03
N ILE A 268 -1.27 16.91 12.95
CA ILE A 268 -0.08 16.49 12.21
C ILE A 268 0.66 17.72 11.68
N ILE A 269 -0.07 18.65 11.06
CA ILE A 269 0.50 19.90 10.54
C ILE A 269 1.12 20.72 11.68
N VAL A 270 0.41 20.86 12.80
CA VAL A 270 0.89 21.62 13.97
C VAL A 270 2.18 20.99 14.54
N GLU A 271 2.25 19.66 14.64
CA GLU A 271 3.45 18.97 15.12
C GLU A 271 4.62 19.09 14.12
N ILE A 272 4.39 19.00 12.80
CA ILE A 272 5.44 19.21 11.78
C ILE A 272 6.05 20.61 11.93
N ILE A 273 5.20 21.65 12.00
CA ILE A 273 5.64 23.04 12.19
C ILE A 273 6.45 23.15 13.49
N SER A 274 6.04 22.44 14.54
CA SER A 274 6.72 22.52 15.82
C SER A 274 8.15 22.01 15.79
N HIS A 275 8.49 21.06 14.91
CA HIS A 275 9.87 20.60 14.74
C HIS A 275 10.76 21.71 14.17
N PHE A 276 10.25 22.52 13.25
CA PHE A 276 10.98 23.67 12.72
C PHE A 276 11.09 24.81 13.74
N VAL A 277 10.01 25.07 14.50
CA VAL A 277 10.02 26.08 15.57
C VAL A 277 11.00 25.68 16.67
N ALA A 278 11.05 24.40 17.06
CA ALA A 278 11.95 23.91 18.09
C ALA A 278 13.44 24.12 17.76
N LEU A 279 13.81 24.04 16.47
CA LEU A 279 15.17 24.34 15.99
C LEU A 279 15.51 25.84 16.03
N SER A 280 14.51 26.71 16.08
CA SER A 280 14.69 28.18 16.14
C SER A 280 14.78 28.71 17.58
N LEU A 281 14.53 27.86 18.57
CA LEU A 281 14.51 28.22 19.99
C LEU A 281 15.81 27.84 20.70
N PRO A 282 16.22 28.57 21.76
CA PRO A 282 17.39 28.22 22.54
C PRO A 282 17.19 26.89 23.28
N GLY A 283 18.27 26.10 23.38
CA GLY A 283 18.24 24.77 23.96
C GLY A 283 17.78 23.69 22.97
N PHE A 284 17.99 23.90 21.68
CA PHE A 284 17.65 22.92 20.65
C PHE A 284 18.68 21.78 20.61
N VAL A 285 18.26 20.63 20.06
CA VAL A 285 19.12 19.48 19.79
C VAL A 285 19.08 19.23 18.29
N ARG A 286 20.27 19.16 17.66
CA ARG A 286 20.44 18.89 16.24
C ARG A 286 19.92 17.51 15.84
N TYR A 287 19.42 17.42 14.62
CA TYR A 287 19.25 16.14 13.93
C TYR A 287 20.56 15.73 13.25
N SER A 288 21.09 14.56 13.60
CA SER A 288 22.27 14.00 12.93
C SER A 288 21.90 13.60 11.50
N THR A 289 22.58 14.20 10.52
CA THR A 289 22.36 13.92 9.09
C THR A 289 22.66 12.46 8.76
N ASP A 290 23.71 11.89 9.34
CA ASP A 290 24.07 10.49 9.17
C ASP A 290 22.97 9.56 9.71
N SER A 291 22.44 9.87 10.89
CA SER A 291 21.32 9.10 11.46
C SER A 291 20.08 9.16 10.58
N ILE A 292 19.72 10.34 10.05
CA ILE A 292 18.59 10.49 9.12
C ILE A 292 18.81 9.66 7.85
N TYR A 293 20.01 9.73 7.27
CA TYR A 293 20.34 8.99 6.05
C TYR A 293 20.24 7.48 6.26
N LYS A 294 20.87 6.96 7.32
CA LYS A 294 20.82 5.54 7.71
C LYS A 294 19.36 5.09 7.88
N ARG A 295 18.57 5.83 8.68
CA ARG A 295 17.16 5.51 8.96
C ARG A 295 16.25 5.55 7.75
N SER A 296 16.40 6.58 6.92
CA SER A 296 15.61 6.71 5.69
C SER A 296 15.94 5.60 4.70
N GLY A 297 17.23 5.25 4.58
CA GLY A 297 17.67 4.11 3.78
C GLY A 297 17.12 2.77 4.27
N THR A 298 17.11 2.53 5.59
CA THR A 298 16.57 1.28 6.14
C THR A 298 15.07 1.15 5.90
N VAL A 299 14.29 2.20 6.15
CA VAL A 299 12.83 2.17 5.89
C VAL A 299 12.52 1.99 4.41
N PHE A 300 13.27 2.67 3.52
CA PHE A 300 13.14 2.44 2.08
C PHE A 300 13.36 0.96 1.72
N LEU A 301 14.43 0.34 2.23
CA LEU A 301 14.72 -1.07 1.96
C LEU A 301 13.65 -2.02 2.49
N ILE A 302 13.10 -1.75 3.68
CA ILE A 302 12.05 -2.57 4.28
C ILE A 302 10.75 -2.46 3.45
N ILE A 303 10.34 -1.25 3.07
CA ILE A 303 9.17 -1.04 2.20
C ILE A 303 9.36 -1.70 0.84
N LEU A 304 10.55 -1.55 0.26
CA LEU A 304 10.89 -2.20 -1.00
C LEU A 304 10.81 -3.74 -0.87
N GLY A 305 11.28 -4.31 0.25
CA GLY A 305 11.15 -5.73 0.55
C GLY A 305 9.70 -6.19 0.68
N ALA A 306 8.83 -5.41 1.35
CA ALA A 306 7.41 -5.70 1.43
C ALA A 306 6.70 -5.63 0.06
N GLY A 307 7.08 -4.67 -0.80
CA GLY A 307 6.60 -4.63 -2.17
C GLY A 307 7.07 -5.82 -3.02
N LEU A 308 8.30 -6.29 -2.80
CA LEU A 308 8.82 -7.50 -3.46
C LEU A 308 8.00 -8.73 -3.08
N ASP A 309 7.64 -8.89 -1.80
CA ASP A 309 6.78 -9.99 -1.34
C ASP A 309 5.45 -10.03 -2.12
N LYS A 310 4.78 -8.87 -2.28
CA LYS A 310 3.55 -8.75 -3.07
C LYS A 310 3.73 -9.07 -4.55
N ILE A 311 4.80 -8.56 -5.15
CA ILE A 311 5.14 -8.89 -6.54
C ILE A 311 5.36 -10.40 -6.69
N THR A 312 6.05 -11.05 -5.75
CA THR A 312 6.28 -12.49 -5.78
C THR A 312 5.03 -13.32 -5.52
N SER A 313 4.11 -12.87 -4.67
CA SER A 313 2.80 -13.48 -4.48
C SER A 313 1.99 -13.44 -5.78
N GLY A 314 1.97 -12.30 -6.49
CA GLY A 314 1.37 -12.21 -7.82
C GLY A 314 1.96 -13.20 -8.83
N PHE A 315 3.26 -13.51 -8.73
CA PHE A 315 3.90 -14.54 -9.55
C PHE A 315 3.54 -15.97 -9.15
N GLN A 316 3.35 -16.26 -7.86
CA GLN A 316 2.90 -17.59 -7.43
C GLN A 316 1.56 -17.95 -8.09
N THR A 317 0.67 -16.98 -8.21
CA THR A 317 -0.61 -17.13 -8.93
C THR A 317 -0.40 -17.43 -10.43
N ILE A 318 0.63 -16.86 -11.08
CA ILE A 318 0.97 -17.18 -12.49
C ILE A 318 1.31 -18.65 -12.64
N ILE A 319 2.21 -19.13 -11.77
CA ILE A 319 2.78 -20.47 -11.86
C ILE A 319 1.71 -21.51 -11.53
N GLY A 320 0.83 -21.22 -10.56
CA GLY A 320 -0.22 -22.13 -10.11
C GLY A 320 -1.35 -22.36 -11.11
N ASN A 321 -1.84 -21.30 -11.78
CA ASN A 321 -3.13 -21.36 -12.48
C ASN A 321 -3.04 -21.29 -14.02
N ALA A 322 -2.12 -20.49 -14.57
CA ALA A 322 -2.05 -20.23 -16.02
C ALA A 322 -0.84 -20.89 -16.70
N GLY A 323 0.10 -21.43 -15.92
CA GLY A 323 1.41 -21.88 -16.40
C GLY A 323 2.28 -20.72 -16.90
N LEU A 324 3.61 -20.90 -16.84
CA LEU A 324 4.59 -19.94 -17.37
C LEU A 324 4.56 -19.92 -18.91
N GLY A 325 3.60 -19.18 -19.48
CA GLY A 325 3.60 -18.86 -20.91
C GLY A 325 4.75 -17.91 -21.28
N ARG A 326 5.06 -17.82 -22.58
CA ARG A 326 6.08 -16.89 -23.12
C ARG A 326 5.88 -15.44 -22.65
N ASN A 327 4.62 -15.01 -22.54
CA ASN A 327 4.27 -13.65 -22.14
C ASN A 327 4.52 -13.41 -20.64
N GLY A 328 4.31 -14.43 -19.78
CA GLY A 328 4.53 -14.31 -18.34
C GLY A 328 5.99 -14.02 -17.97
N ILE A 329 6.95 -14.61 -18.70
CA ILE A 329 8.38 -14.36 -18.50
C ILE A 329 8.74 -12.89 -18.79
N GLN A 330 8.17 -12.31 -19.85
CA GLN A 330 8.46 -10.92 -20.22
C GLN A 330 7.96 -9.95 -19.16
N ILE A 331 6.73 -10.15 -18.69
CA ILE A 331 6.13 -9.31 -17.65
C ILE A 331 6.92 -9.43 -16.33
N PHE A 332 7.39 -10.64 -15.99
CA PHE A 332 8.28 -10.86 -14.85
C PHE A 332 9.57 -10.05 -14.95
N VAL A 333 10.26 -10.14 -16.08
CA VAL A 333 11.50 -9.39 -16.33
C VAL A 333 11.25 -7.88 -16.27
N SER A 334 10.13 -7.41 -16.83
CA SER A 334 9.74 -6.00 -16.76
C SER A 334 9.52 -5.51 -15.32
N ALA A 335 8.76 -6.25 -14.50
CA ALA A 335 8.57 -5.93 -13.09
C ALA A 335 9.90 -5.88 -12.32
N ALA A 336 10.81 -6.81 -12.57
CA ALA A 336 12.14 -6.84 -11.97
C ALA A 336 12.99 -5.61 -12.38
N ILE A 337 12.97 -5.20 -13.65
CA ILE A 337 13.67 -4.01 -14.14
C ILE A 337 13.12 -2.75 -13.44
N ILE A 338 11.81 -2.61 -13.31
CA ILE A 338 11.18 -1.46 -12.64
C ILE A 338 11.62 -1.43 -11.17
N PHE A 339 11.55 -2.57 -10.49
CA PHE A 339 11.93 -2.72 -9.08
C PHE A 339 13.40 -2.34 -8.84
N ILE A 340 14.32 -2.91 -9.63
CA ILE A 340 15.74 -2.58 -9.59
C ILE A 340 15.97 -1.11 -9.95
N GLY A 341 15.16 -0.57 -10.86
CA GLY A 341 15.20 0.85 -11.23
C GLY A 341 14.88 1.78 -10.07
N PHE A 342 13.83 1.52 -9.30
CA PHE A 342 13.54 2.32 -8.10
C PHE A 342 14.66 2.22 -7.06
N PHE A 343 15.21 1.02 -6.84
CA PHE A 343 16.36 0.81 -5.97
C PHE A 343 17.57 1.65 -6.42
N SER A 344 17.91 1.57 -7.72
CA SER A 344 19.06 2.26 -8.28
C SER A 344 18.89 3.78 -8.26
N LEU A 345 17.69 4.31 -8.57
CA LEU A 345 17.44 5.75 -8.55
C LEU A 345 17.53 6.35 -7.14
N TYR A 346 17.05 5.63 -6.12
CA TYR A 346 17.11 6.10 -4.74
C TYR A 346 18.56 6.28 -4.26
N PHE A 347 19.38 5.23 -4.37
CA PHE A 347 20.78 5.27 -3.93
C PHE A 347 21.71 6.03 -4.90
N GLY A 348 21.34 6.11 -6.18
CA GLY A 348 22.04 6.89 -7.21
C GLY A 348 21.69 8.38 -7.22
N THR A 349 20.96 8.88 -6.22
CA THR A 349 20.61 10.31 -6.16
C THR A 349 21.85 11.16 -5.87
N PRO A 350 22.18 12.17 -6.71
CA PRO A 350 23.34 13.03 -6.51
C PRO A 350 23.35 13.73 -5.16
N GLY A 351 24.55 13.95 -4.61
CA GLY A 351 24.74 14.66 -3.33
C GLY A 351 24.41 13.84 -2.09
N SER A 352 24.48 12.50 -2.14
CA SER A 352 24.31 11.61 -0.97
C SER A 352 25.30 11.88 0.16
N THR A 353 26.49 12.41 -0.16
CA THR A 353 27.57 12.73 0.80
C THR A 353 27.59 14.19 1.26
N ARG A 354 26.57 14.98 0.93
CA ARG A 354 26.54 16.41 1.28
C ARG A 354 26.20 16.62 2.75
N GLU A 355 26.99 17.42 3.44
CA GLU A 355 26.61 17.96 4.75
C GLU A 355 25.40 18.89 4.61
N LEU A 356 24.31 18.50 5.28
CA LEU A 356 23.06 19.24 5.29
C LEU A 356 22.98 20.09 6.55
N GLY A 357 22.60 21.37 6.38
CA GLY A 357 22.18 22.19 7.51
C GLY A 357 20.94 21.59 8.18
N HIS A 358 20.78 21.78 9.49
CA HIS A 358 19.78 21.06 10.30
C HIS A 358 18.34 21.22 9.81
N THR A 359 17.95 22.43 9.37
CA THR A 359 16.62 22.71 8.83
C THR A 359 16.37 22.02 7.50
N ARG A 360 17.40 21.94 6.64
CA ARG A 360 17.33 21.21 5.37
C ARG A 360 17.32 19.71 5.57
N ALA A 361 18.10 19.19 6.52
CA ALA A 361 18.09 17.78 6.89
C ALA A 361 16.70 17.35 7.38
N LEU A 362 16.05 18.18 8.22
CA LEU A 362 14.67 17.95 8.67
C LEU A 362 13.66 18.03 7.53
N ALA A 363 13.75 19.04 6.66
CA ALA A 363 12.88 19.15 5.49
C ALA A 363 13.05 17.94 4.54
N TRP A 364 14.28 17.49 4.35
CA TRP A 364 14.58 16.29 3.58
C TRP A 364 13.95 15.04 4.22
N PHE A 365 14.10 14.89 5.53
CA PHE A 365 13.50 13.79 6.29
C PHE A 365 11.97 13.76 6.15
N PHE A 366 11.28 14.89 6.26
CA PHE A 366 9.82 14.94 6.08
C PHE A 366 9.38 14.77 4.63
N SER A 367 10.18 15.22 3.66
CA SER A 367 9.87 15.01 2.23
C SER A 367 9.87 13.54 1.81
N GLN A 368 10.49 12.66 2.60
CA GLN A 368 10.43 11.20 2.40
C GLN A 368 9.00 10.67 2.37
N PHE A 369 8.04 11.33 3.03
CA PHE A 369 6.64 10.95 2.95
C PHE A 369 6.15 10.86 1.50
N PHE A 370 6.38 11.90 0.70
CA PHE A 370 5.90 11.96 -0.68
C PHE A 370 6.53 10.87 -1.54
N PHE A 371 7.83 10.61 -1.32
CA PHE A 371 8.53 9.55 -2.02
C PHE A 371 8.03 8.17 -1.64
N LEU A 372 7.96 7.86 -0.34
CA LEU A 372 7.52 6.56 0.14
C LEU A 372 6.05 6.29 -0.21
N ALA A 373 5.17 7.29 -0.10
CA ALA A 373 3.77 7.16 -0.47
C ALA A 373 3.61 6.81 -1.96
N ALA A 374 4.31 7.54 -2.85
CA ALA A 374 4.27 7.25 -4.27
C ALA A 374 4.90 5.90 -4.63
N LEU A 375 6.03 5.56 -4.01
CA LEU A 375 6.73 4.29 -4.21
C LEU A 375 5.85 3.10 -3.86
N ILE A 376 5.16 3.19 -2.72
CA ILE A 376 4.26 2.14 -2.26
C ILE A 376 3.13 1.91 -3.26
N VAL A 377 2.44 2.98 -3.67
CA VAL A 377 1.34 2.87 -4.65
C VAL A 377 1.87 2.30 -5.96
N ALA A 378 3.09 2.66 -6.37
CA ALA A 378 3.74 2.08 -7.55
C ALA A 378 4.01 0.57 -7.38
N LEU A 379 4.53 0.14 -6.23
CA LEU A 379 4.79 -1.29 -5.95
C LEU A 379 3.48 -2.11 -5.94
N GLN A 380 2.41 -1.56 -5.35
CA GLN A 380 1.08 -2.17 -5.40
C GLN A 380 0.50 -2.18 -6.82
N GLY A 381 0.72 -1.13 -7.59
CA GLY A 381 0.38 -1.05 -9.01
C GLY A 381 1.04 -2.15 -9.83
N ILE A 382 2.31 -2.48 -9.55
CA ILE A 382 3.01 -3.61 -10.21
C ILE A 382 2.35 -4.94 -9.84
N ALA A 383 2.13 -5.19 -8.55
CA ALA A 383 1.54 -6.45 -8.08
C ALA A 383 0.11 -6.66 -8.64
N THR A 384 -0.70 -5.62 -8.63
CA THR A 384 -2.07 -5.68 -9.20
C THR A 384 -2.07 -5.79 -10.72
N SER A 385 -1.15 -5.13 -11.42
CA SER A 385 -0.96 -5.32 -12.88
C SER A 385 -0.62 -6.76 -13.22
N LEU A 386 0.21 -7.42 -12.41
CA LEU A 386 0.53 -8.85 -12.59
C LEU A 386 -0.72 -9.72 -12.37
N GLY A 387 -1.44 -9.51 -11.27
CA GLY A 387 -2.67 -10.25 -10.97
C GLY A 387 -3.71 -10.11 -12.07
N PHE A 388 -3.99 -8.87 -12.48
CA PHE A 388 -4.91 -8.57 -13.57
C PHE A 388 -4.47 -9.19 -14.90
N SER A 389 -3.18 -9.15 -15.22
CA SER A 389 -2.65 -9.76 -16.43
C SER A 389 -2.99 -11.24 -16.53
N ASN A 390 -2.88 -11.94 -15.39
CA ASN A 390 -3.13 -13.38 -15.32
C ASN A 390 -4.61 -13.69 -15.41
N LEU A 391 -5.43 -12.93 -14.68
CA LEU A 391 -6.88 -13.05 -14.73
C LEU A 391 -7.39 -12.85 -16.16
N ASN A 392 -6.98 -11.76 -16.82
CA ASN A 392 -7.36 -11.49 -18.20
C ASN A 392 -6.89 -12.60 -19.15
N ALA A 393 -5.67 -13.12 -18.98
CA ALA A 393 -5.20 -14.24 -19.79
C ALA A 393 -5.97 -15.55 -19.55
N ALA A 394 -6.46 -15.79 -18.32
CA ALA A 394 -7.29 -16.94 -18.00
C ALA A 394 -8.69 -16.80 -18.63
N LEU A 395 -9.32 -15.63 -18.48
CA LEU A 395 -10.63 -15.32 -19.07
C LEU A 395 -10.60 -15.45 -20.60
N LEU A 396 -9.62 -14.85 -21.27
CA LEU A 396 -9.47 -14.97 -22.73
C LEU A 396 -9.23 -16.41 -23.20
N ARG A 397 -8.50 -17.22 -22.42
CA ARG A 397 -8.32 -18.64 -22.74
C ARG A 397 -9.62 -19.42 -22.59
N ALA A 398 -10.39 -19.12 -21.55
CA ALA A 398 -11.68 -19.77 -21.31
C ALA A 398 -12.69 -19.41 -22.41
N ASP A 399 -12.81 -18.12 -22.77
CA ASP A 399 -13.62 -17.66 -23.91
C ASP A 399 -13.20 -18.38 -25.20
N SER A 400 -11.90 -18.36 -25.54
CA SER A 400 -11.41 -19.05 -26.75
C SER A 400 -11.70 -20.55 -26.76
N ALA A 401 -11.75 -21.19 -25.59
CA ALA A 401 -12.08 -22.60 -25.44
C ALA A 401 -13.59 -22.85 -25.61
N ALA A 402 -14.43 -21.97 -25.05
CA ALA A 402 -15.87 -22.00 -25.17
C ALA A 402 -16.34 -21.74 -26.62
N GLN A 403 -15.75 -20.76 -27.31
CA GLN A 403 -16.06 -20.42 -28.70
C GLN A 403 -15.90 -21.63 -29.64
N VAL A 404 -14.87 -22.45 -29.47
CA VAL A 404 -14.68 -23.68 -30.27
C VAL A 404 -15.87 -24.64 -30.13
N VAL A 405 -16.45 -24.74 -28.94
CA VAL A 405 -17.63 -25.58 -28.69
C VAL A 405 -18.88 -24.92 -29.29
N TYR A 406 -19.04 -23.61 -29.14
CA TYR A 406 -20.17 -22.85 -29.68
C TYR A 406 -20.22 -22.85 -31.22
N GLU A 407 -19.07 -22.69 -31.88
CA GLU A 407 -18.94 -22.82 -33.34
C GLU A 407 -19.35 -24.24 -33.79
N TRP A 408 -18.89 -25.27 -33.08
CA TRP A 408 -19.28 -26.65 -33.39
C TRP A 408 -20.78 -26.90 -33.23
N MET A 409 -21.41 -26.36 -32.18
CA MET A 409 -22.86 -26.44 -31.97
C MET A 409 -23.63 -25.75 -33.10
N SER A 410 -23.13 -24.59 -33.57
CA SER A 410 -23.71 -23.86 -34.70
C SER A 410 -23.63 -24.68 -35.99
N ASP A 411 -22.51 -25.35 -36.23
CA ASP A 411 -22.30 -26.18 -37.42
C ASP A 411 -23.08 -27.51 -37.39
N ASN A 412 -23.40 -28.02 -36.19
CA ASN A 412 -24.06 -29.31 -35.99
C ASN A 412 -25.37 -29.18 -35.20
N PRO A 413 -26.39 -28.49 -35.73
CA PRO A 413 -27.65 -28.34 -35.04
C PRO A 413 -28.30 -29.73 -34.85
N ASN A 414 -28.73 -30.03 -33.62
CA ASN A 414 -29.39 -31.27 -33.20
C ASN A 414 -28.48 -32.48 -32.86
N THR A 415 -27.16 -32.31 -32.78
CA THR A 415 -26.29 -33.34 -32.23
C THR A 415 -26.05 -33.10 -30.74
N THR A 416 -26.05 -34.17 -29.94
CA THR A 416 -25.63 -34.09 -28.54
C THR A 416 -24.12 -33.91 -28.47
N LEU A 417 -23.66 -32.93 -27.70
CA LEU A 417 -22.25 -32.70 -27.45
C LEU A 417 -21.66 -33.86 -26.66
N SER A 418 -20.42 -34.23 -26.98
CA SER A 418 -19.62 -35.19 -26.20
C SER A 418 -18.26 -34.57 -25.93
N ALA A 419 -17.82 -34.60 -24.67
CA ALA A 419 -16.51 -34.06 -24.26
C ALA A 419 -15.34 -34.68 -25.04
N SER A 420 -15.47 -35.93 -25.52
CA SER A 420 -14.46 -36.60 -26.34
C SER A 420 -14.15 -35.90 -27.66
N ASN A 421 -15.07 -35.07 -28.16
CA ASN A 421 -14.92 -34.36 -29.42
C ASN A 421 -13.99 -33.13 -29.28
N PHE A 422 -13.72 -32.71 -28.04
CA PHE A 422 -13.04 -31.47 -27.73
C PHE A 422 -11.80 -31.69 -26.86
N ASN A 423 -10.95 -32.67 -27.19
CA ASN A 423 -9.75 -33.00 -26.39
C ASN A 423 -8.83 -31.79 -26.14
N SER A 424 -8.70 -30.88 -27.10
CA SER A 424 -7.91 -29.65 -26.93
C SER A 424 -8.57 -28.66 -25.96
N THR A 425 -9.88 -28.45 -26.07
CA THR A 425 -10.67 -27.63 -25.13
C THR A 425 -10.65 -28.23 -23.72
N ALA A 426 -10.78 -29.55 -23.61
CA ALA A 426 -10.70 -30.28 -22.37
C ALA A 426 -9.37 -30.03 -21.64
N TYR A 427 -8.26 -30.04 -22.39
CA TYR A 427 -6.96 -29.71 -21.81
C TYR A 427 -6.89 -28.26 -21.31
N LEU A 428 -7.43 -27.30 -22.07
CA LEU A 428 -7.44 -25.88 -21.68
C LEU A 428 -8.31 -25.62 -20.44
N LEU A 429 -9.54 -26.12 -20.42
CA LEU A 429 -10.46 -25.96 -19.29
C LEU A 429 -9.96 -26.69 -18.03
N ASN A 430 -9.43 -27.92 -18.17
CA ASN A 430 -8.87 -28.64 -17.02
C ASN A 430 -7.66 -27.91 -16.41
N ASN A 431 -6.83 -27.25 -17.21
CA ASN A 431 -5.74 -26.42 -16.69
C ASN A 431 -6.24 -25.19 -15.92
N LEU A 432 -7.45 -24.72 -16.22
CA LEU A 432 -8.15 -23.65 -15.49
C LEU A 432 -9.01 -24.18 -14.33
N GLY A 433 -8.99 -25.49 -14.06
CA GLY A 433 -9.78 -26.12 -13.00
C GLY A 433 -11.25 -26.38 -13.36
N ILE A 434 -11.63 -26.31 -14.63
CA ILE A 434 -13.00 -26.46 -15.12
C ILE A 434 -13.17 -27.81 -15.81
N SER A 435 -14.21 -28.57 -15.43
CA SER A 435 -14.56 -29.85 -16.03
C SER A 435 -15.25 -29.63 -17.39
N ILE A 436 -14.66 -30.15 -18.46
CA ILE A 436 -15.29 -30.15 -19.79
C ILE A 436 -16.58 -30.97 -19.82
N ASN A 437 -16.71 -31.99 -18.97
CA ASN A 437 -17.91 -32.82 -18.94
C ASN A 437 -19.09 -32.01 -18.42
N ASP A 438 -18.88 -31.28 -17.33
CA ASP A 438 -19.90 -30.45 -16.68
C ASP A 438 -20.33 -29.35 -17.66
N PHE A 439 -19.36 -28.64 -18.26
CA PHE A 439 -19.61 -27.63 -19.30
C PHE A 439 -20.42 -28.18 -20.49
N VAL A 440 -20.10 -29.38 -20.97
CA VAL A 440 -20.82 -30.03 -22.09
C VAL A 440 -22.22 -30.49 -21.68
N ASP A 441 -22.38 -31.02 -20.47
CA ASP A 441 -23.64 -31.50 -19.94
C ASP A 441 -24.63 -30.34 -19.74
N ASP A 442 -24.15 -29.19 -19.25
CA ASP A 442 -24.96 -27.98 -19.09
C ASP A 442 -25.45 -27.44 -20.44
N LEU A 443 -24.56 -27.34 -21.45
CA LEU A 443 -24.93 -26.94 -22.81
C LEU A 443 -25.93 -27.90 -23.48
N ASN A 444 -25.77 -29.22 -23.25
CA ASN A 444 -26.75 -30.21 -23.68
C ASN A 444 -28.11 -30.01 -22.99
N GLY A 445 -28.10 -29.67 -21.70
CA GLY A 445 -29.28 -29.31 -20.92
C GLY A 445 -30.03 -28.12 -21.51
N TYR A 446 -29.33 -27.02 -21.83
CA TYR A 446 -29.94 -25.84 -22.45
C TYR A 446 -30.53 -26.15 -23.83
N THR A 447 -29.83 -26.97 -24.63
CA THR A 447 -30.31 -27.42 -25.94
C THR A 447 -31.61 -28.24 -25.82
N ALA A 448 -31.72 -29.09 -24.79
CA ALA A 448 -32.92 -29.86 -24.51
C ALA A 448 -34.12 -28.98 -24.09
N ILE A 449 -33.88 -27.92 -23.31
CA ILE A 449 -34.89 -26.95 -22.90
C ILE A 449 -35.37 -26.10 -24.07
N ALA A 450 -34.44 -25.68 -24.95
CA ALA A 450 -34.72 -24.76 -26.04
C ALA A 450 -35.75 -25.28 -27.04
N LYS A 451 -35.88 -26.61 -27.23
CA LYS A 451 -36.80 -27.25 -28.21
C LYS A 451 -36.75 -26.58 -29.60
N GLY A 452 -35.57 -26.16 -30.04
CA GLY A 452 -35.34 -25.48 -31.32
C GLY A 452 -35.46 -23.95 -31.28
N ASN A 453 -35.70 -23.33 -30.13
CA ASN A 453 -35.65 -21.88 -29.97
C ASN A 453 -34.20 -21.38 -29.84
N VAL A 454 -33.68 -20.76 -30.89
CA VAL A 454 -32.30 -20.25 -30.97
C VAL A 454 -31.99 -19.21 -29.89
N SER A 455 -32.98 -18.42 -29.44
CA SER A 455 -32.74 -17.40 -28.41
C SER A 455 -32.41 -18.00 -27.04
N ILE A 456 -32.98 -19.17 -26.72
CA ILE A 456 -32.72 -19.88 -25.45
C ILE A 456 -31.34 -20.54 -25.50
N ILE A 457 -30.91 -21.03 -26.66
CA ILE A 457 -29.55 -21.57 -26.84
C ILE A 457 -28.51 -20.46 -26.63
N ALA A 458 -28.71 -19.30 -27.25
CA ALA A 458 -27.82 -18.15 -27.07
C ALA A 458 -27.79 -17.66 -25.62
N ALA A 459 -28.95 -17.60 -24.94
CA ALA A 459 -29.03 -17.27 -23.52
C ALA A 459 -28.26 -18.29 -22.65
N GLY A 460 -28.37 -19.59 -22.97
CA GLY A 460 -27.63 -20.65 -22.28
C GLY A 460 -26.13 -20.61 -22.50
N GLN A 461 -25.67 -20.22 -23.70
CA GLN A 461 -24.24 -20.02 -23.96
C GLN A 461 -23.68 -18.87 -23.09
N LEU A 462 -24.38 -17.73 -23.05
CA LEU A 462 -23.94 -16.58 -22.23
C LEU A 462 -23.97 -16.90 -20.72
N PHE A 463 -24.97 -17.66 -20.27
CA PHE A 463 -25.07 -18.11 -18.89
C PHE A 463 -23.89 -19.01 -18.51
N GLU A 464 -23.57 -19.97 -19.37
CA GLU A 464 -22.45 -20.89 -19.17
C GLU A 464 -21.10 -20.15 -19.16
N GLU A 465 -20.92 -19.21 -20.08
CA GLU A 465 -19.71 -18.42 -20.16
C GLU A 465 -19.50 -17.56 -18.91
N MET A 466 -20.55 -16.92 -18.39
CA MET A 466 -20.48 -16.18 -17.13
C MET A 466 -20.22 -17.09 -15.93
N THR A 467 -20.76 -18.31 -15.94
CA THR A 467 -20.49 -19.32 -14.90
C THR A 467 -19.02 -19.72 -14.88
N VAL A 468 -18.46 -19.98 -16.06
CA VAL A 468 -17.01 -20.22 -16.24
C VAL A 468 -16.18 -19.04 -15.75
N PHE A 469 -16.56 -17.81 -16.09
CA PHE A 469 -15.87 -16.61 -15.62
C PHE A 469 -15.96 -16.47 -14.10
N SER A 470 -17.10 -16.75 -13.48
CA SER A 470 -17.26 -16.73 -12.03
C SER A 470 -16.34 -17.75 -11.35
N ILE A 471 -16.25 -18.98 -11.87
CA ILE A 471 -15.31 -20.00 -11.34
C ILE A 471 -13.86 -19.49 -11.45
N ILE A 472 -13.49 -18.88 -12.57
CA ILE A 472 -12.14 -18.30 -12.74
C ILE A 472 -11.92 -17.16 -11.74
N LEU A 473 -12.89 -16.27 -11.56
CA LEU A 473 -12.79 -15.19 -10.57
C LEU A 473 -12.63 -15.74 -9.15
N GLU A 474 -13.29 -16.85 -8.81
CA GLU A 474 -13.11 -17.52 -7.52
C GLU A 474 -11.70 -18.10 -7.36
N ILE A 475 -11.20 -18.81 -8.37
CA ILE A 475 -9.85 -19.40 -8.38
C ILE A 475 -8.75 -18.33 -8.21
N PHE A 476 -9.00 -17.12 -8.73
CA PHE A 476 -8.06 -15.99 -8.67
C PHE A 476 -8.31 -15.03 -7.49
N ASP A 477 -9.27 -15.31 -6.60
CA ASP A 477 -9.70 -14.41 -5.51
C ASP A 477 -10.02 -12.99 -6.01
N ALA A 478 -10.70 -12.95 -7.17
CA ALA A 478 -11.01 -11.74 -7.93
C ALA A 478 -12.53 -11.51 -8.07
N GLN A 479 -13.35 -12.14 -7.23
CA GLN A 479 -14.80 -11.95 -7.17
C GLN A 479 -15.19 -10.53 -6.73
N PRO A 480 -16.03 -9.78 -7.48
CA PRO A 480 -16.44 -8.43 -7.11
C PRO A 480 -16.91 -8.33 -5.66
N ASP A 481 -16.60 -7.20 -5.00
CA ASP A 481 -16.98 -6.98 -3.61
C ASP A 481 -18.48 -7.22 -3.42
N GLN A 482 -18.87 -7.99 -2.41
CA GLN A 482 -20.27 -8.42 -2.21
C GLN A 482 -21.25 -7.24 -2.09
N SER A 483 -20.79 -6.10 -1.59
CA SER A 483 -21.59 -4.87 -1.47
C SER A 483 -21.60 -4.02 -2.75
N SER A 484 -20.93 -4.44 -3.82
CA SER A 484 -20.85 -3.69 -5.07
C SER A 484 -22.05 -3.97 -5.97
N LEU A 485 -22.46 -2.95 -6.73
CA LEU A 485 -23.47 -3.08 -7.78
C LEU A 485 -23.11 -4.17 -8.81
N LEU A 486 -21.82 -4.32 -9.09
CA LEU A 486 -21.33 -5.32 -10.05
C LEU A 486 -21.57 -6.75 -9.54
N SER A 487 -21.31 -7.02 -8.26
CA SER A 487 -21.57 -8.31 -7.62
C SER A 487 -23.06 -8.64 -7.66
N ALA A 488 -23.91 -7.68 -7.29
CA ALA A 488 -25.37 -7.84 -7.34
C ALA A 488 -25.85 -8.15 -8.77
N LYS A 489 -25.40 -7.39 -9.78
CA LYS A 489 -25.76 -7.65 -11.18
C LYS A 489 -25.30 -9.05 -11.65
N MET A 490 -24.10 -9.47 -11.25
CA MET A 490 -23.55 -10.77 -11.60
C MET A 490 -24.37 -11.89 -10.97
N GLU A 491 -24.79 -11.72 -9.71
CA GLU A 491 -25.66 -12.66 -9.02
C GLU A 491 -27.06 -12.74 -9.65
N VAL A 492 -27.65 -11.62 -10.07
CA VAL A 492 -28.91 -11.61 -10.83
C VAL A 492 -28.76 -12.39 -12.14
N PHE A 493 -27.66 -12.18 -12.87
CA PHE A 493 -27.40 -12.88 -14.12
C PHE A 493 -27.22 -14.40 -13.93
N LEU A 494 -26.46 -14.81 -12.91
CA LEU A 494 -26.20 -16.22 -12.59
C LEU A 494 -27.41 -16.95 -11.96
N ASN A 495 -28.41 -16.22 -11.47
CA ASN A 495 -29.66 -16.79 -10.95
C ASN A 495 -30.86 -16.59 -11.88
N ALA A 496 -30.67 -15.93 -13.03
CA ALA A 496 -31.73 -15.73 -14.01
C ALA A 496 -32.19 -17.07 -14.59
N ASN A 497 -33.49 -17.20 -14.83
CA ASN A 497 -34.02 -18.38 -15.52
C ASN A 497 -33.51 -18.37 -16.96
N ILE A 498 -33.09 -19.53 -17.49
CA ILE A 498 -32.60 -19.68 -18.86
C ILE A 498 -33.60 -19.20 -19.95
N THR A 499 -34.88 -19.13 -19.60
CA THR A 499 -35.94 -18.63 -20.47
C THR A 499 -36.08 -17.10 -20.46
N ASP A 500 -35.45 -16.41 -19.50
CA ASP A 500 -35.45 -14.96 -19.39
C ASP A 500 -34.38 -14.34 -20.29
N THR A 501 -34.71 -14.22 -21.57
CA THR A 501 -33.84 -13.58 -22.56
C THR A 501 -33.72 -12.06 -22.37
N THR A 502 -34.46 -11.47 -21.43
CA THR A 502 -34.33 -10.04 -21.13
C THR A 502 -33.17 -9.78 -20.18
N GLU A 503 -32.91 -10.68 -19.24
CA GLU A 503 -31.72 -10.62 -18.37
C GLU A 503 -30.51 -11.31 -19.02
N LEU A 504 -30.70 -12.49 -19.63
CA LEU A 504 -29.66 -13.26 -20.32
C LEU A 504 -29.47 -12.78 -21.76
N ASN A 505 -28.96 -11.57 -21.91
CA ASN A 505 -28.66 -10.96 -23.20
C ASN A 505 -27.20 -10.51 -23.29
N MET A 506 -26.72 -10.34 -24.52
CA MET A 506 -25.32 -9.98 -24.80
C MET A 506 -24.91 -8.62 -24.21
N ALA A 507 -25.83 -7.64 -24.16
CA ALA A 507 -25.53 -6.32 -23.61
C ALA A 507 -25.28 -6.38 -22.09
N ASN A 508 -26.09 -7.16 -21.36
CA ASN A 508 -25.91 -7.38 -19.92
C ASN A 508 -24.62 -8.17 -19.64
N PHE A 509 -24.35 -9.22 -20.44
CA PHE A 509 -23.10 -9.97 -20.35
C PHE A 509 -21.87 -9.07 -20.57
N GLN A 510 -21.90 -8.21 -21.59
CA GLN A 510 -20.81 -7.28 -21.89
C GLN A 510 -20.64 -6.18 -20.83
N ASP A 511 -21.74 -5.68 -20.26
CA ASP A 511 -21.70 -4.75 -19.13
C ASP A 511 -21.02 -5.40 -17.92
N LEU A 512 -21.38 -6.65 -17.59
CA LEU A 512 -20.76 -7.43 -16.52
C LEU A 512 -19.29 -7.71 -16.77
N TYR A 513 -18.94 -8.26 -17.94
CA TYR A 513 -17.56 -8.58 -18.29
C TYR A 513 -16.68 -7.33 -18.33
N SER A 514 -17.16 -6.24 -18.94
CA SER A 514 -16.47 -4.95 -18.93
C SER A 514 -16.35 -4.39 -17.52
N GLY A 515 -17.37 -4.54 -16.69
CA GLY A 515 -17.37 -4.13 -15.29
C GLY A 515 -16.31 -4.87 -14.48
N ILE A 516 -16.22 -6.19 -14.62
CA ILE A 516 -15.21 -7.05 -13.97
C ILE A 516 -13.80 -6.61 -14.38
N ILE A 517 -13.59 -6.44 -15.69
CA ILE A 517 -12.29 -6.00 -16.22
C ILE A 517 -11.92 -4.59 -15.75
N LYS A 518 -12.89 -3.67 -15.67
CA LYS A 518 -12.65 -2.32 -15.13
C LYS A 518 -12.35 -2.33 -13.64
N ASP A 519 -13.12 -3.07 -12.86
CA ASP A 519 -12.94 -3.17 -11.41
C ASP A 519 -11.54 -3.71 -11.08
N ARG A 520 -11.11 -4.78 -11.76
CA ARG A 520 -9.80 -5.41 -11.52
C ARG A 520 -8.63 -4.75 -12.24
N GLY A 521 -8.86 -4.10 -13.37
CA GLY A 521 -7.81 -3.48 -14.18
C GLY A 521 -7.54 -2.02 -13.79
N SER A 522 -8.49 -1.32 -13.20
CA SER A 522 -8.35 0.11 -12.85
C SER A 522 -7.22 0.34 -11.83
N SER A 523 -7.00 -0.59 -10.90
CA SER A 523 -5.87 -0.57 -9.97
C SER A 523 -4.52 -0.50 -10.69
N ALA A 524 -4.38 -1.24 -11.79
CA ALA A 524 -3.16 -1.30 -12.58
C ALA A 524 -2.89 0.03 -13.30
N LEU A 525 -3.92 0.83 -13.58
CA LEU A 525 -3.76 2.13 -14.23
C LEU A 525 -3.13 3.18 -13.32
N TRP A 526 -3.28 3.05 -11.99
CA TRP A 526 -2.61 3.93 -11.01
C TRP A 526 -1.10 3.76 -10.96
N PHE A 527 -0.58 2.66 -11.53
CA PHE A 527 0.84 2.39 -11.58
C PHE A 527 1.64 3.52 -12.24
N TYR A 528 1.19 4.05 -13.38
CA TYR A 528 1.91 5.13 -14.07
C TYR A 528 1.96 6.43 -13.27
N PRO A 529 0.84 7.04 -12.83
CA PRO A 529 0.92 8.26 -12.04
C PRO A 529 1.71 8.05 -10.74
N ALA A 530 1.63 6.89 -10.10
CA ALA A 530 2.43 6.60 -8.91
C ALA A 530 3.93 6.45 -9.21
N ALA A 531 4.31 5.74 -10.28
CA ALA A 531 5.69 5.59 -10.70
C ALA A 531 6.32 6.92 -11.12
N GLY A 532 5.58 7.74 -11.88
CA GLY A 532 5.99 9.09 -12.24
C GLY A 532 6.13 9.99 -11.02
N ALA A 533 5.18 9.95 -10.08
CA ALA A 533 5.24 10.67 -8.81
C ALA A 533 6.44 10.24 -7.94
N THR A 534 6.82 8.96 -7.97
CA THR A 534 8.00 8.44 -7.27
C THR A 534 9.28 9.10 -7.81
N ILE A 535 9.42 9.19 -9.13
CA ILE A 535 10.56 9.85 -9.78
C ILE A 535 10.56 11.36 -9.48
N LEU A 536 9.40 12.02 -9.53
CA LEU A 536 9.27 13.44 -9.19
C LEU A 536 9.56 13.73 -7.71
N ALA A 537 9.20 12.82 -6.80
CA ALA A 537 9.54 12.94 -5.40
C ALA A 537 11.06 12.84 -5.17
N LEU A 538 11.78 12.00 -5.93
CA LEU A 538 13.25 11.99 -5.91
C LEU A 538 13.85 13.32 -6.40
N VAL A 539 13.24 13.96 -7.41
CA VAL A 539 13.64 15.31 -7.86
C VAL A 539 13.45 16.32 -6.73
N LEU A 540 12.28 16.33 -6.09
CA LEU A 540 11.99 17.20 -4.95
C LEU A 540 13.00 17.00 -3.82
N MET A 541 13.27 15.74 -3.44
CA MET A 541 14.25 15.41 -2.40
C MET A 541 15.66 15.88 -2.78
N SER A 542 16.06 15.76 -4.05
CA SER A 542 17.36 16.24 -4.54
C SER A 542 17.49 17.75 -4.39
N LEU A 543 16.44 18.50 -4.78
CA LEU A 543 16.40 19.96 -4.65
C LEU A 543 16.42 20.42 -3.18
N ILE A 544 15.78 19.69 -2.27
CA ILE A 544 15.79 19.97 -0.83
C ILE A 544 17.19 19.78 -0.23
N LYS A 545 17.93 18.74 -0.67
CA LYS A 545 19.34 18.54 -0.25
C LYS A 545 20.22 19.74 -0.64
N GLY A 546 19.97 20.31 -1.81
CA GLY A 546 20.48 21.62 -2.19
C GLY A 546 20.55 21.81 -3.69
N LEU A 547 20.91 23.03 -4.10
CA LEU A 547 21.06 23.35 -5.51
C LEU A 547 22.15 22.49 -6.16
N PRO A 548 21.93 22.06 -7.42
CA PRO A 548 22.90 21.29 -8.18
C PRO A 548 24.20 22.07 -8.38
N ARG A 549 25.35 21.40 -8.27
CA ARG A 549 26.68 22.01 -8.31
C ARG A 549 27.19 22.21 -9.73
N ASP A 550 26.88 21.27 -10.61
CA ASP A 550 27.38 21.24 -11.98
C ASP A 550 26.25 21.06 -12.99
N LYS A 551 26.60 21.17 -14.27
CA LYS A 551 25.65 21.01 -15.38
C LYS A 551 25.12 19.57 -15.47
N TRP A 552 25.86 18.60 -14.94
CA TRP A 552 25.49 17.18 -14.97
C TRP A 552 24.40 16.86 -13.96
N GLU A 553 24.52 17.32 -12.72
CA GLU A 553 23.47 17.20 -11.71
C GLU A 553 22.19 17.90 -12.17
N TRP A 554 22.30 19.07 -12.83
CA TRP A 554 21.16 19.72 -13.48
C TRP A 554 20.55 18.86 -14.59
N GLY A 555 21.39 18.23 -15.42
CA GLY A 555 20.96 17.30 -16.47
C GLY A 555 20.20 16.10 -15.93
N VAL A 556 20.71 15.46 -14.87
CA VAL A 556 20.04 14.34 -14.19
C VAL A 556 18.70 14.76 -13.62
N ILE A 557 18.65 15.89 -12.89
CA ILE A 557 17.40 16.38 -12.30
C ILE A 557 16.38 16.76 -13.39
N ALA A 558 16.80 17.43 -14.45
CA ALA A 558 15.94 17.78 -15.57
C ALA A 558 15.41 16.54 -16.29
N ASN A 559 16.26 15.54 -16.53
CA ASN A 559 15.86 14.28 -17.15
C ASN A 559 14.85 13.52 -16.29
N ARG A 560 15.11 13.37 -14.98
CA ARG A 560 14.15 12.77 -14.03
C ARG A 560 12.83 13.54 -13.98
N PHE A 561 12.89 14.88 -14.01
CA PHE A 561 11.67 15.70 -14.02
C PHE A 561 10.84 15.50 -15.29
N LEU A 562 11.49 15.50 -16.46
CA LEU A 562 10.83 15.28 -17.75
C LEU A 562 10.23 13.88 -17.83
N VAL A 563 11.00 12.85 -17.48
CA VAL A 563 10.53 11.45 -17.49
C VAL A 563 9.41 11.26 -16.46
N GLY A 564 9.59 11.71 -15.23
CA GLY A 564 8.56 11.60 -14.18
C GLY A 564 7.25 12.30 -14.57
N THR A 565 7.34 13.52 -15.13
CA THR A 565 6.17 14.24 -15.64
C THR A 565 5.52 13.50 -16.81
N GLY A 566 6.31 13.04 -17.79
CA GLY A 566 5.81 12.29 -18.93
C GLY A 566 5.08 11.01 -18.52
N VAL A 567 5.63 10.26 -17.57
CA VAL A 567 5.00 9.06 -17.00
C VAL A 567 3.70 9.40 -16.26
N CYS A 568 3.66 10.48 -15.48
CA CYS A 568 2.41 10.94 -14.86
C CYS A 568 1.34 11.29 -15.90
N LEU A 569 1.72 11.97 -16.98
CA LEU A 569 0.79 12.36 -18.05
C LEU A 569 0.24 11.16 -18.83
N LEU A 570 0.83 9.97 -18.77
CA LEU A 570 0.23 8.76 -19.36
C LEU A 570 -1.12 8.42 -18.73
N SER A 571 -1.39 8.84 -17.49
CA SER A 571 -2.71 8.69 -16.87
C SER A 571 -3.83 9.45 -17.60
N ILE A 572 -3.49 10.50 -18.36
CA ILE A 572 -4.45 11.27 -19.16
C ILE A 572 -5.04 10.41 -20.28
N LEU A 573 -4.37 9.32 -20.68
CA LEU A 573 -4.90 8.37 -21.66
C LEU A 573 -6.15 7.63 -21.17
N ASP A 574 -6.50 7.74 -19.89
CA ASP A 574 -7.75 7.21 -19.32
C ASP A 574 -8.93 8.20 -19.39
N ILE A 575 -8.68 9.47 -19.76
CA ILE A 575 -9.76 10.47 -19.89
C ILE A 575 -10.72 10.06 -21.01
N GLY A 576 -12.01 9.99 -20.67
CA GLY A 576 -13.08 9.60 -21.59
C GLY A 576 -13.60 8.16 -21.38
N SER A 577 -13.01 7.42 -20.45
CA SER A 577 -13.51 6.13 -19.95
C SER A 577 -14.98 6.24 -19.53
N SER A 578 -15.86 5.78 -20.40
CA SER A 578 -17.32 5.82 -20.20
C SER A 578 -18.05 4.74 -20.98
N LYS A 579 -17.35 4.09 -21.93
CA LYS A 579 -17.88 3.00 -22.73
C LYS A 579 -17.55 1.65 -22.08
N PRO A 580 -18.28 0.58 -22.39
CA PRO A 580 -17.81 -0.77 -22.09
C PRO A 580 -16.41 -0.98 -22.67
N VAL A 581 -15.61 -1.82 -22.01
CA VAL A 581 -14.21 -2.07 -22.41
C VAL A 581 -14.18 -2.69 -23.79
N PHE A 582 -15.13 -3.59 -24.06
CA PHE A 582 -15.23 -4.33 -25.31
C PHE A 582 -16.50 -3.93 -26.09
N ASP A 583 -16.41 -3.92 -27.42
CA ASP A 583 -17.59 -3.87 -28.28
C ASP A 583 -18.25 -5.25 -28.47
N ALA A 584 -19.29 -5.28 -29.31
CA ALA A 584 -20.02 -6.51 -29.60
C ALA A 584 -19.16 -7.59 -30.24
N GLU A 585 -18.07 -7.18 -30.89
CA GLU A 585 -17.10 -7.99 -31.59
C GLU A 585 -15.89 -8.37 -30.71
N GLY A 586 -15.89 -7.99 -29.43
CA GLY A 586 -14.81 -8.31 -28.49
C GLY A 586 -13.55 -7.45 -28.66
N ASN A 587 -13.61 -6.38 -29.45
CA ASN A 587 -12.49 -5.45 -29.60
C ASN A 587 -12.51 -4.41 -28.47
N PRO A 588 -11.34 -4.02 -27.95
CA PRO A 588 -11.27 -2.98 -26.94
C PRO A 588 -11.68 -1.62 -27.53
N THR A 589 -12.78 -1.04 -27.06
CA THR A 589 -13.36 0.22 -27.61
C THR A 589 -13.42 1.39 -26.63
N ASP A 590 -13.01 1.18 -25.38
CA ASP A 590 -12.88 2.27 -24.41
C ASP A 590 -11.61 3.11 -24.67
N SER A 591 -11.04 3.73 -23.64
CA SER A 591 -9.85 4.58 -23.82
C SER A 591 -8.62 3.80 -24.28
N ASN A 592 -7.70 4.49 -24.97
CA ASN A 592 -6.48 3.90 -25.55
C ASN A 592 -5.61 3.17 -24.51
N ILE A 593 -5.70 3.53 -23.22
CA ILE A 593 -4.96 2.86 -22.15
C ILE A 593 -5.46 1.42 -21.93
N TRP A 594 -6.75 1.14 -22.15
CA TRP A 594 -7.30 -0.21 -22.03
C TRP A 594 -6.83 -1.13 -23.15
N ILE A 595 -6.55 -0.60 -24.33
CA ILE A 595 -5.90 -1.38 -25.42
C ILE A 595 -4.51 -1.85 -24.98
N VAL A 596 -3.77 -0.98 -24.30
CA VAL A 596 -2.43 -1.29 -23.75
C VAL A 596 -2.53 -2.26 -22.56
N ALA A 597 -3.57 -2.12 -21.75
CA ALA A 597 -3.80 -2.90 -20.53
C ALA A 597 -4.40 -4.29 -20.77
N VAL A 598 -5.23 -4.47 -21.80
CA VAL A 598 -5.96 -5.73 -22.05
C VAL A 598 -5.32 -6.53 -23.20
N GLY A 599 -4.49 -5.87 -24.02
CA GLY A 599 -3.82 -6.51 -25.14
C GLY A 599 -3.02 -7.75 -24.75
N THR A 600 -2.82 -8.65 -25.71
CA THR A 600 -2.21 -9.98 -25.53
C THR A 600 -0.83 -9.99 -24.86
N TRP A 601 -0.14 -8.85 -24.87
CA TRP A 601 1.21 -8.66 -24.36
C TRP A 601 1.29 -7.88 -23.04
N HIS A 602 0.16 -7.39 -22.50
CA HIS A 602 0.13 -6.57 -21.27
C HIS A 602 1.23 -5.51 -21.22
N LEU A 603 1.13 -4.54 -22.13
CA LEU A 603 2.22 -3.62 -22.45
C LEU A 603 2.54 -2.62 -21.32
N LEU A 604 1.70 -2.52 -20.29
CA LEU A 604 1.83 -1.55 -19.20
C LEU A 604 3.22 -1.60 -18.54
N LEU A 605 3.60 -2.79 -18.04
CA LEU A 605 4.88 -3.00 -17.34
C LEU A 605 6.07 -2.96 -18.31
N ILE A 606 5.90 -3.41 -19.56
CA ILE A 606 6.96 -3.43 -20.58
C ILE A 606 7.37 -2.00 -20.96
N ILE A 607 6.40 -1.12 -21.17
CA ILE A 607 6.64 0.29 -21.49
C ILE A 607 7.38 0.96 -20.33
N MET A 608 6.92 0.76 -19.09
CA MET A 608 7.57 1.37 -17.93
C MET A 608 8.98 0.82 -17.69
N ALA A 609 9.19 -0.50 -17.85
CA ALA A 609 10.52 -1.10 -17.75
C ALA A 609 11.48 -0.51 -18.78
N SER A 610 11.00 -0.27 -20.00
CA SER A 610 11.77 0.38 -21.07
C SER A 610 12.12 1.82 -20.70
N VAL A 611 11.15 2.60 -20.20
CA VAL A 611 11.38 3.98 -19.69
C VAL A 611 12.40 3.99 -18.56
N MET A 612 12.29 3.08 -17.58
CA MET A 612 13.22 2.97 -16.45
C MET A 612 14.62 2.58 -16.91
N ALA A 613 14.74 1.61 -17.82
CA ALA A 613 16.02 1.21 -18.39
C ALA A 613 16.68 2.35 -19.15
N THR A 614 15.93 3.07 -20.00
CA THR A 614 16.43 4.25 -20.71
C THR A 614 16.87 5.34 -19.74
N LEU A 615 16.09 5.63 -18.70
CA LEU A 615 16.44 6.61 -17.67
C LEU A 615 17.77 6.26 -16.99
N LEU A 616 17.95 5.00 -16.56
CA LEU A 616 19.20 4.55 -15.94
C LEU A 616 20.40 4.58 -16.90
N ILE A 617 20.20 4.20 -18.17
CA ILE A 617 21.27 4.25 -19.17
C ILE A 617 21.68 5.69 -19.42
N VAL A 618 20.73 6.61 -19.61
CA VAL A 618 21.02 8.03 -19.84
C VAL A 618 21.75 8.64 -18.65
N GLU A 619 21.34 8.33 -17.41
CA GLU A 619 22.04 8.81 -16.22
C GLU A 619 23.48 8.29 -16.16
N ASN A 620 23.71 7.00 -16.37
CA ASN A 620 25.06 6.41 -16.30
C ASN A 620 25.97 6.82 -17.46
N VAL A 621 25.45 6.96 -18.67
CA VAL A 621 26.22 7.39 -19.85
C VAL A 621 26.58 8.87 -19.75
N SER A 622 25.75 9.70 -19.12
CA SER A 622 26.06 11.11 -18.90
C SER A 622 27.23 11.35 -17.93
N PHE A 623 27.72 10.31 -17.23
CA PHE A 623 28.91 10.37 -16.38
C PHE A 623 30.22 9.97 -17.10
N ILE A 624 30.16 9.44 -18.33
CA ILE A 624 31.31 9.11 -19.17
C ILE A 624 31.56 10.26 -20.15
#